data_AF-A0A1I2Q1G2-F1
#
_entry.id   AF-A0A1I2Q1G2-F1
#
_cell.length_a   1.000
_cell.length_b   1.000
_cell.length_c   1.000
_cell.angle_alpha   90.00
_cell.angle_beta   90.00
_cell.angle_gamma   90.00
#
_symmetry.space_group_name_H-M   'P 1'
#
loop_
_entity.id
_entity.type
_entity.pdbx_description
1 polymer ?
#
loop_
_entity_poly.entity_id
_entity_poly.type
_entity_poly.pdbx_seq_one_letter_code
_entity_poly.pdbx_strand_id
1 'polypeptide(L)'
;MKARQARVLVENLLEQRESGASGATRFFNDPAEGLIGGLIWKLKTTYSEFCTLPHLIAIYQYLDTDSLVKFLETNTTSRAMADAFISGKDSERQTAGVKSTLANALKRISTQRIFMALSADEVPLNINSEENPAVISVVNNPKYESSYSPVIATIIHTITKQMSLKNSKASFLLMEEAPTIRLLNMHRIPATLRSYNIATIYVMQDKIQNDMMYGEKASRAILSNLSY
;
A
#
# COMPACT_ATOMS: atom_id res chain seq x y z
N MET A 1 2.91 12.11 0.92
CA MET A 1 2.11 10.86 1.03
C MET A 1 1.03 10.96 2.11
N LYS A 2 -0.24 11.22 1.75
CA LYS A 2 -1.36 11.39 2.73
C LYS A 2 -1.88 10.06 3.28
N ALA A 3 -2.55 10.11 4.43
CA ALA A 3 -3.25 9.03 5.13
C ALA A 3 -3.82 7.88 4.27
N ARG A 4 -4.55 8.20 3.19
CA ARG A 4 -5.18 7.20 2.31
C ARG A 4 -4.16 6.32 1.58
N GLN A 5 -2.98 6.84 1.30
CA GLN A 5 -1.88 6.14 0.63
C GLN A 5 -1.12 5.23 1.62
N ALA A 6 -1.05 5.64 2.90
CA ALA A 6 -0.38 4.84 3.94
C ALA A 6 -1.11 3.53 4.23
N ARG A 7 -2.44 3.51 4.13
CA ARG A 7 -3.23 2.27 4.21
C ARG A 7 -2.89 1.31 3.05
N VAL A 8 -2.89 1.82 1.81
CA VAL A 8 -2.54 1.02 0.62
C VAL A 8 -1.12 0.47 0.71
N LEU A 9 -0.18 1.26 1.26
CA LEU A 9 1.17 0.79 1.50
C LEU A 9 1.22 -0.35 2.50
N VAL A 10 0.48 -0.24 3.60
CA VAL A 10 0.44 -1.26 4.64
C VAL A 10 -0.21 -2.54 4.13
N GLU A 11 -1.30 -2.44 3.36
CA GLU A 11 -1.90 -3.58 2.65
C GLU A 11 -0.86 -4.27 1.74
N ASN A 12 -0.12 -3.49 0.93
CA ASN A 12 0.95 -4.02 0.08
C ASN A 12 2.14 -4.62 0.86
N LEU A 13 2.39 -4.16 2.09
CA LEU A 13 3.47 -4.66 2.94
C LEU A 13 3.10 -5.91 3.73
N LEU A 14 1.83 -6.00 4.16
CA LEU A 14 1.29 -7.09 4.97
C LEU A 14 0.85 -8.30 4.14
N GLU A 15 0.57 -8.12 2.85
CA GLU A 15 0.40 -9.25 1.92
C GLU A 15 1.74 -9.94 1.63
N GLN A 16 2.19 -10.81 2.54
CA GLN A 16 3.19 -11.82 2.23
C GLN A 16 2.52 -13.07 1.63
N ARG A 17 3.01 -13.44 0.43
CA ARG A 17 2.87 -14.73 -0.28
C ARG A 17 1.57 -15.49 -0.02
N GLU A 18 0.57 -15.27 -0.87
CA GLU A 18 -0.58 -16.17 -1.07
C GLU A 18 -0.17 -17.51 -1.71
N SER A 19 0.79 -18.20 -1.08
CA SER A 19 1.17 -19.57 -1.40
C SER A 19 0.95 -20.41 -0.14
N GLY A 20 -0.31 -20.56 0.28
CA GLY A 20 -0.72 -21.56 1.27
C GLY A 20 -0.88 -21.12 2.74
N ALA A 21 -1.07 -19.84 3.03
CA ALA A 21 -1.17 -19.37 4.41
C ALA A 21 -2.56 -19.63 5.03
N SER A 22 -2.62 -20.55 6.00
CA SER A 22 -3.78 -20.90 6.83
C SER A 22 -4.29 -19.70 7.66
N GLY A 23 -5.51 -19.82 8.21
CA GLY A 23 -6.27 -18.75 8.88
C GLY A 23 -5.58 -17.99 10.02
N ALA A 24 -4.42 -18.44 10.51
CA ALA A 24 -3.61 -17.74 11.49
C ALA A 24 -2.99 -16.43 10.94
N THR A 25 -2.70 -16.35 9.64
CA THR A 25 -2.03 -15.18 9.04
C THR A 25 -2.99 -14.00 8.88
N ARG A 26 -4.26 -14.29 8.56
CA ARG A 26 -5.34 -13.30 8.50
C ARG A 26 -5.65 -12.71 9.88
N PHE A 27 -5.55 -13.53 10.93
CA PHE A 27 -5.79 -13.14 12.33
C PHE A 27 -4.83 -12.05 12.84
N PHE A 28 -3.60 -11.95 12.32
CA PHE A 28 -2.64 -10.90 12.70
C PHE A 28 -2.64 -9.69 11.76
N ASN A 29 -3.15 -9.85 10.54
CA ASN A 29 -3.21 -8.77 9.56
C ASN A 29 -4.32 -7.76 9.87
N ASP A 30 -5.50 -8.22 10.32
CA ASP A 30 -6.62 -7.33 10.60
C ASP A 30 -6.34 -6.38 11.79
N PRO A 31 -5.78 -6.84 12.94
CA PRO A 31 -5.39 -5.93 14.02
C PRO A 31 -4.21 -5.02 13.65
N ALA A 32 -3.29 -5.50 12.81
CA ALA A 32 -2.18 -4.68 12.30
C ALA A 32 -2.67 -3.55 11.40
N GLU A 33 -3.59 -3.85 10.47
CA GLU A 33 -4.23 -2.85 9.60
C GLU A 33 -5.03 -1.85 10.43
N GLY A 34 -5.82 -2.31 11.41
CA GLY A 34 -6.58 -1.45 12.32
C GLY A 34 -5.70 -0.50 13.13
N LEU A 35 -4.59 -1.00 13.68
CA LEU A 35 -3.62 -0.18 14.41
C LEU A 35 -3.03 0.93 13.54
N ILE A 36 -2.56 0.58 12.34
CA ILE A 36 -1.97 1.57 11.43
C ILE A 36 -3.05 2.54 10.92
N GLY A 37 -4.27 2.06 10.62
CA GLY A 37 -5.40 2.89 10.25
C GLY A 37 -5.76 3.91 11.34
N GLY A 38 -5.77 3.49 12.60
CA GLY A 38 -5.95 4.37 13.76
C GLY A 38 -4.86 5.44 13.85
N LEU A 39 -3.58 5.04 13.77
CA LEU A 39 -2.44 5.97 13.78
C LEU A 39 -2.52 7.01 12.65
N ILE A 40 -2.82 6.55 11.44
CA ILE A 40 -3.03 7.40 10.28
C ILE A 40 -4.14 8.42 10.55
N TRP A 41 -5.27 7.98 11.09
CA TRP A 41 -6.40 8.85 11.37
C TRP A 41 -6.07 9.88 12.46
N LYS A 42 -5.39 9.44 13.52
CA LYS A 42 -4.94 10.31 14.60
C LYS A 42 -4.00 11.40 14.10
N LEU A 43 -2.99 11.03 13.30
CA LEU A 43 -2.08 11.97 12.67
C LEU A 43 -2.84 12.94 11.76
N LYS A 44 -3.69 12.43 10.88
CA LYS A 44 -4.47 13.27 9.95
C LYS A 44 -5.34 14.31 10.66
N THR A 45 -5.95 13.96 11.79
CA THR A 45 -6.94 14.80 12.47
C THR A 45 -6.35 15.70 13.55
N THR A 46 -5.34 15.23 14.28
CA THR A 46 -4.76 15.96 15.42
C THR A 46 -3.40 16.60 15.10
N TYR A 47 -2.63 15.99 14.20
CA TYR A 47 -1.22 16.33 13.93
C TYR A 47 -0.96 16.37 12.42
N SER A 48 -1.74 17.16 11.70
CA SER A 48 -1.84 17.09 10.23
C SER A 48 -0.51 17.34 9.53
N GLU A 49 0.34 18.19 10.11
CA GLU A 49 1.71 18.49 9.67
C GLU A 49 2.67 17.30 9.80
N PHE A 50 2.36 16.35 10.68
CA PHE A 50 3.14 15.12 10.89
C PHE A 50 2.47 13.90 10.25
N CYS A 51 1.46 14.08 9.40
CA CYS A 51 0.76 12.99 8.72
C CYS A 51 1.56 12.43 7.53
N THR A 52 2.77 11.95 7.79
CA THR A 52 3.64 11.30 6.79
C THR A 52 4.07 9.91 7.27
N LEU A 53 4.52 9.08 6.33
CA LEU A 53 4.94 7.71 6.64
C LEU A 53 6.15 7.66 7.62
N PRO A 54 7.21 8.48 7.46
CA PRO A 54 8.30 8.52 8.43
C PRO A 54 7.84 8.82 9.87
N HIS A 55 6.94 9.80 10.06
CA HIS A 55 6.41 10.12 11.40
C HIS A 55 5.57 8.99 11.98
N LEU A 56 4.75 8.35 11.15
CA LEU A 56 3.98 7.18 11.58
C LEU A 56 4.89 6.05 12.08
N ILE A 57 5.95 5.74 11.32
CA ILE A 57 6.92 4.72 11.68
C ILE A 57 7.66 5.12 12.98
N ALA A 58 8.06 6.38 13.10
CA ALA A 58 8.72 6.90 14.29
C ALA A 58 7.84 6.76 15.55
N ILE A 59 6.57 7.16 15.47
CA ILE A 59 5.60 7.02 16.59
C ILE A 59 5.45 5.56 16.98
N TYR A 60 5.26 4.68 15.99
CA TYR A 60 5.10 3.25 16.23
C TYR A 60 6.34 2.61 16.87
N GLN A 61 7.55 3.04 16.49
CA GLN A 61 8.80 2.50 17.02
C GLN A 61 9.19 3.12 18.38
N TYR A 62 8.82 4.38 18.63
CA TYR A 62 9.21 5.11 19.83
C TYR A 62 8.27 4.84 21.02
N LEU A 63 6.96 4.68 20.77
CA LEU A 63 5.99 4.44 21.84
C LEU A 63 5.94 2.95 22.23
N ASP A 64 5.93 2.71 23.54
CA ASP A 64 5.54 1.41 24.09
C ASP A 64 4.04 1.13 23.83
N THR A 65 3.59 -0.10 24.13
CA THR A 65 2.20 -0.52 23.86
C THR A 65 1.18 0.33 24.62
N ASP A 66 1.40 0.62 25.90
CA ASP A 66 0.44 1.36 26.72
C ASP A 66 0.35 2.82 26.26
N SER A 67 1.50 3.41 25.95
CA SER A 67 1.60 4.75 25.39
C SER A 67 0.92 4.84 24.02
N LEU A 68 1.07 3.82 23.18
CA LEU A 68 0.42 3.73 21.87
C LEU A 68 -1.11 3.62 22.00
N VAL A 69 -1.61 2.79 22.92
CA VAL A 69 -3.05 2.66 23.20
C VAL A 69 -3.60 4.00 23.69
N LYS A 70 -2.97 4.60 24.71
CA LYS A 70 -3.38 5.92 25.23
C LYS A 70 -3.40 6.98 24.14
N PHE A 71 -2.40 6.99 23.26
CA PHE A 71 -2.33 7.92 22.13
C PHE A 71 -3.54 7.79 21.20
N LEU A 72 -3.94 6.56 20.87
CA LEU A 72 -5.10 6.28 20.00
C LEU A 72 -6.43 6.59 20.70
N GLU A 73 -6.54 6.34 22.01
CA GLU A 73 -7.76 6.56 22.81
C GLU A 73 -8.17 8.04 22.89
N THR A 74 -7.23 8.96 22.74
CA THR A 74 -7.54 10.40 22.69
C THR A 74 -8.40 10.83 21.49
N ASN A 75 -8.67 9.95 20.53
CA ASN A 75 -9.59 10.21 19.42
C ASN A 75 -10.52 9.01 19.20
N THR A 76 -11.84 9.23 19.31
CA THR A 76 -12.85 8.17 19.26
C THR A 76 -12.78 7.32 17.99
N THR A 77 -12.57 7.94 16.82
CA THR A 77 -12.48 7.23 15.55
C THR A 77 -11.17 6.44 15.44
N SER A 78 -10.05 7.02 15.87
CA SER A 78 -8.76 6.33 15.92
C SER A 78 -8.82 5.10 16.81
N ARG A 79 -9.43 5.23 18.00
CA ARG A 79 -9.68 4.13 18.93
C ARG A 79 -10.52 3.04 18.28
N ALA A 80 -11.63 3.41 17.65
CA ALA A 80 -12.52 2.46 16.99
C ALA A 80 -11.84 1.69 15.84
N MET A 81 -10.96 2.34 15.07
CA MET A 81 -10.17 1.67 14.03
C MET A 81 -9.17 0.66 14.61
N ALA A 82 -8.57 0.97 15.76
CA ALA A 82 -7.58 0.14 16.43
C ALA A 82 -8.18 -0.83 17.47
N ASP A 83 -9.50 -0.98 17.53
CA ASP A 83 -10.20 -1.67 18.62
C ASP A 83 -9.76 -3.12 18.80
N ALA A 84 -9.53 -3.85 17.69
CA ALA A 84 -9.03 -5.22 17.73
C ALA A 84 -7.63 -5.34 18.37
N PHE A 85 -6.76 -4.35 18.15
CA PHE A 85 -5.44 -4.29 18.79
C PHE A 85 -5.56 -3.89 20.27
N ILE A 86 -6.39 -2.90 20.59
CA ILE A 86 -6.59 -2.41 21.96
C ILE A 86 -7.22 -3.50 22.84
N SER A 87 -8.22 -4.21 22.34
CA SER A 87 -8.87 -5.32 23.05
C SER A 87 -7.94 -6.52 23.28
N GLY A 88 -6.94 -6.71 22.40
CA GLY A 88 -5.92 -7.74 22.53
C GLY A 88 -4.74 -7.36 23.44
N LYS A 89 -4.71 -6.15 24.00
CA LYS A 89 -3.54 -5.61 24.73
C LYS A 89 -3.15 -6.46 25.95
N ASP A 90 -4.14 -7.04 26.63
CA ASP A 90 -3.93 -7.84 27.85
C ASP A 90 -3.45 -9.27 27.51
N SER A 91 -3.48 -9.66 26.22
CA SER A 91 -2.83 -10.86 25.72
C SER A 91 -1.44 -10.52 25.17
N GLU A 92 -0.40 -10.81 25.96
CA GLU A 92 0.99 -10.61 25.54
C GLU A 92 1.28 -11.31 24.20
N ARG A 93 0.75 -12.53 24.01
CA ARG A 93 0.95 -13.31 22.78
C ARG A 93 0.33 -12.64 21.55
N GLN A 94 -0.89 -12.11 21.65
CA GLN A 94 -1.55 -11.43 20.52
C GLN A 94 -0.85 -10.11 20.20
N THR A 95 -0.57 -9.31 21.23
CA THR A 95 0.14 -8.03 21.10
C THR A 95 1.52 -8.21 20.49
N ALA A 96 2.30 -9.17 20.97
CA ALA A 96 3.63 -9.47 20.42
C ALA A 96 3.55 -9.94 18.96
N GLY A 97 2.55 -10.75 18.61
CA GLY A 97 2.31 -11.19 17.23
C GLY A 97 2.07 -10.03 16.27
N VAL A 98 1.12 -9.14 16.61
CA VAL A 98 0.81 -7.95 15.79
C VAL A 98 2.01 -7.02 15.69
N LYS A 99 2.72 -6.77 16.81
CA LYS A 99 3.90 -5.90 16.80
C LYS A 99 5.05 -6.48 15.98
N SER A 100 5.27 -7.79 16.05
CA SER A 100 6.31 -8.47 15.25
C SER A 100 6.01 -8.36 13.74
N THR A 101 4.77 -8.59 13.33
CA THR A 101 4.34 -8.47 11.93
C THR A 101 4.56 -7.05 11.40
N LEU A 102 4.11 -6.03 12.14
CA LEU A 102 4.30 -4.64 11.74
C LEU A 102 5.76 -4.21 11.75
N ALA A 103 6.54 -4.59 12.78
CA ALA A 103 7.96 -4.27 12.84
C ALA A 103 8.72 -4.83 11.63
N ASN A 104 8.43 -6.08 11.22
CA ASN A 104 9.05 -6.69 10.04
C ASN A 104 8.65 -5.99 8.75
N ALA A 105 7.37 -5.63 8.60
CA ALA A 105 6.86 -4.88 7.45
C ALA A 105 7.51 -3.49 7.33
N LEU A 106 7.50 -2.72 8.43
CA LEU A 106 8.04 -1.36 8.46
C LEU A 106 9.57 -1.35 8.33
N LYS A 107 10.28 -2.35 8.87
CA LYS A 107 11.75 -2.47 8.73
C LYS A 107 12.18 -2.50 7.27
N ARG A 108 11.44 -3.16 6.38
CA ARG A 108 11.78 -3.29 4.95
C ARG A 108 11.78 -1.94 4.21
N ILE A 109 10.98 -1.00 4.67
CA ILE A 109 10.82 0.34 4.07
C ILE A 109 11.49 1.46 4.88
N SER A 110 12.08 1.14 6.03
CA SER A 110 12.76 2.10 6.92
C SER A 110 14.19 2.40 6.47
N THR A 111 14.35 2.89 5.24
CA THR A 111 15.64 3.33 4.71
C THR A 111 15.66 4.84 4.53
N GLN A 112 16.84 5.46 4.67
CA GLN A 112 17.01 6.91 4.49
C GLN A 112 16.45 7.38 3.13
N ARG A 113 16.70 6.62 2.05
CA ARG A 113 16.23 6.96 0.70
C ARG A 113 14.71 6.96 0.59
N ILE A 114 14.04 5.92 1.13
CA ILE A 114 12.58 5.84 1.11
C ILE A 114 11.98 6.95 1.98
N PHE A 115 12.58 7.24 3.13
CA PHE A 115 12.11 8.30 4.02
C PHE A 115 12.21 9.68 3.37
N MET A 116 13.33 9.98 2.70
CA MET A 116 13.48 11.23 1.94
C MET A 116 12.49 11.34 0.78
N ALA A 117 12.18 10.23 0.10
CA ALA A 117 11.23 10.24 -1.01
C ALA A 117 9.76 10.39 -0.55
N LEU A 118 9.42 9.91 0.66
CA LEU A 118 8.04 9.88 1.17
C LEU A 118 7.77 10.91 2.27
N SER A 119 8.76 11.74 2.62
CA SER A 119 8.65 12.76 3.67
C SER A 119 7.81 13.97 3.27
N ALA A 120 7.66 14.23 1.98
CA ALA A 120 6.91 15.38 1.47
C ALA A 120 5.78 14.95 0.52
N ASP A 121 4.84 15.86 0.25
CA ASP A 121 3.73 15.68 -0.68
C ASP A 121 3.85 16.70 -1.81
N GLU A 122 4.98 16.65 -2.54
CA GLU A 122 5.35 17.66 -3.54
C GLU A 122 4.85 17.33 -4.95
N VAL A 123 4.59 16.05 -5.22
CA VAL A 123 4.17 15.59 -6.55
C VAL A 123 2.67 15.31 -6.54
N PRO A 124 1.84 16.15 -7.21
CA PRO A 124 0.43 15.85 -7.40
C PRO A 124 0.27 14.59 -8.26
N LEU A 125 -0.43 13.58 -7.72
CA LEU A 125 -0.62 12.28 -8.39
C LEU A 125 -1.88 12.23 -9.29
N ASN A 126 -2.64 13.32 -9.39
CA ASN A 126 -3.78 13.49 -10.30
C ASN A 126 -3.31 13.89 -11.72
N ILE A 127 -2.48 13.03 -12.30
CA ILE A 127 -1.68 13.34 -13.50
C ILE A 127 -2.47 13.46 -14.81
N ASN A 128 -3.71 12.96 -14.85
CA ASN A 128 -4.60 13.07 -16.02
C ASN A 128 -5.66 14.17 -15.85
N SER A 129 -5.49 15.05 -14.87
CA SER A 129 -6.34 16.23 -14.71
C SER A 129 -6.14 17.22 -15.87
N GLU A 130 -7.16 18.03 -16.13
CA GLU A 130 -7.06 19.06 -17.16
C GLU A 130 -6.08 20.16 -16.77
N GLU A 131 -6.09 20.53 -15.49
CA GLU A 131 -5.30 21.62 -14.89
C GLU A 131 -3.80 21.30 -14.82
N ASN A 132 -3.44 20.04 -14.54
CA ASN A 132 -2.04 19.63 -14.40
C ASN A 132 -1.79 18.27 -15.08
N PRO A 133 -1.75 18.22 -16.42
CA PRO A 133 -1.39 17.02 -17.14
C PRO A 133 0.09 16.71 -16.94
N ALA A 134 0.40 15.52 -16.45
CA ALA A 134 1.77 15.09 -16.19
C ALA A 134 2.00 13.64 -16.62
N VAL A 135 3.26 13.30 -16.84
CA VAL A 135 3.71 11.91 -17.03
C VAL A 135 4.63 11.57 -15.88
N ILE A 136 4.32 10.49 -15.17
CA ILE A 136 5.16 9.95 -14.09
C ILE A 136 5.84 8.70 -14.62
N SER A 137 7.18 8.66 -14.52
CA SER A 137 7.98 7.47 -14.73
C SER A 137 8.49 6.97 -13.38
N VAL A 138 8.20 5.71 -13.06
CA VAL A 138 8.69 5.06 -11.83
C VAL A 138 9.73 4.03 -12.22
N VAL A 139 10.96 4.21 -11.73
CA VAL A 139 12.10 3.34 -12.06
C VAL A 139 12.51 2.58 -10.82
N ASN A 140 12.60 1.25 -10.95
CA ASN A 140 13.10 0.38 -9.89
C ASN A 140 14.62 0.16 -10.04
N ASN A 141 15.29 -0.12 -8.92
CA ASN A 141 16.65 -0.64 -8.94
C ASN A 141 16.60 -2.12 -8.53
N PRO A 142 16.98 -3.06 -9.42
CA PRO A 142 16.93 -4.50 -9.14
C PRO A 142 17.65 -4.92 -7.85
N LYS A 143 18.70 -4.18 -7.44
CA LYS A 143 19.43 -4.46 -6.19
C LYS A 143 18.59 -4.24 -4.92
N TYR A 144 17.53 -3.44 -4.99
CA TYR A 144 16.70 -3.04 -3.85
C TYR A 144 15.22 -3.37 -4.05
N GLU A 145 14.91 -4.29 -4.97
CA GLU A 145 13.55 -4.65 -5.36
C GLU A 145 12.68 -5.01 -4.14
N SER A 146 13.18 -5.84 -3.21
CA SER A 146 12.41 -6.26 -2.04
C SER A 146 11.99 -5.12 -1.10
N SER A 147 12.69 -3.99 -1.09
CA SER A 147 12.37 -2.79 -0.32
C SER A 147 11.56 -1.78 -1.11
N TYR A 148 11.79 -1.67 -2.42
CA TYR A 148 11.17 -0.67 -3.28
C TYR A 148 9.83 -1.14 -3.86
N SER A 149 9.65 -2.43 -4.14
CA SER A 149 8.43 -2.96 -4.77
C SER A 149 7.15 -2.58 -4.01
N PRO A 150 7.06 -2.66 -2.66
CA PRO A 150 5.85 -2.23 -1.95
C PRO A 150 5.56 -0.72 -2.09
N VAL A 151 6.61 0.11 -2.11
CA VAL A 151 6.49 1.56 -2.27
C VAL A 151 6.06 1.90 -3.69
N ILE A 152 6.68 1.29 -4.70
CA ILE A 152 6.34 1.46 -6.11
C ILE A 152 4.90 0.99 -6.36
N ALA A 153 4.52 -0.18 -5.84
CA ALA A 153 3.16 -0.71 -5.94
C ALA A 153 2.12 0.26 -5.36
N THR A 154 2.45 0.93 -4.25
CA THR A 154 1.60 1.95 -3.62
C THR A 154 1.46 3.19 -4.49
N ILE A 155 2.56 3.66 -5.07
CA ILE A 155 2.56 4.82 -5.99
C ILE A 155 1.67 4.50 -7.19
N ILE A 156 1.86 3.35 -7.83
CA ILE A 156 1.06 2.91 -8.99
C ILE A 156 -0.42 2.76 -8.61
N HIS A 157 -0.75 2.14 -7.46
CA HIS A 157 -2.13 2.04 -6.98
C HIS A 157 -2.77 3.40 -6.75
N THR A 158 -2.00 4.33 -6.20
CA THR A 158 -2.50 5.67 -5.91
C THR A 158 -2.78 6.40 -7.21
N ILE A 159 -1.85 6.37 -8.17
CA ILE A 159 -2.00 7.00 -9.48
C ILE A 159 -3.19 6.40 -10.22
N THR A 160 -3.28 5.08 -10.35
CA THR A 160 -4.39 4.42 -11.07
C THR A 160 -5.76 4.76 -10.48
N LYS A 161 -5.85 4.84 -9.14
CA LYS A 161 -7.07 5.27 -8.45
C LYS A 161 -7.41 6.74 -8.70
N GLN A 162 -6.41 7.64 -8.72
CA GLN A 162 -6.62 9.06 -9.02
C GLN A 162 -6.99 9.28 -10.50
N MET A 163 -6.45 8.46 -11.40
CA MET A 163 -6.76 8.53 -12.83
C MET A 163 -8.18 8.04 -13.15
N SER A 164 -8.76 7.18 -12.32
CA SER A 164 -10.10 6.59 -12.48
C SER A 164 -11.23 7.56 -12.08
N LEU A 165 -11.16 8.81 -12.56
CA LEU A 165 -12.18 9.84 -12.36
C LEU A 165 -12.84 10.19 -13.70
N LYS A 166 -14.16 10.40 -13.68
CA LYS A 166 -14.91 10.85 -14.86
C LYS A 166 -14.42 12.23 -15.30
N ASN A 167 -14.53 12.51 -16.61
CA ASN A 167 -14.12 13.77 -17.24
C ASN A 167 -12.62 14.10 -17.08
N SER A 168 -11.76 13.07 -16.95
CA SER A 168 -10.30 13.23 -17.00
C SER A 168 -9.78 12.99 -18.42
N LYS A 169 -8.55 13.43 -18.70
CA LYS A 169 -7.92 13.22 -20.02
C LYS A 169 -7.66 11.74 -20.28
N ALA A 170 -7.84 11.34 -21.53
CA ALA A 170 -7.38 10.03 -22.02
C ALA A 170 -5.90 9.84 -21.70
N SER A 171 -5.53 8.67 -21.21
CA SER A 171 -4.17 8.43 -20.69
C SER A 171 -3.74 6.98 -20.94
N PHE A 172 -2.53 6.64 -20.49
CA PHE A 172 -2.04 5.28 -20.53
C PHE A 172 -1.36 4.89 -19.20
N LEU A 173 -1.37 3.60 -18.92
CA LEU A 173 -0.54 2.95 -17.91
C LEU A 173 0.38 1.98 -18.64
N LEU A 174 1.67 2.27 -18.67
CA LEU A 174 2.70 1.38 -19.22
C LEU A 174 3.39 0.66 -18.07
N MET A 175 3.33 -0.66 -18.07
CA MET A 175 4.05 -1.51 -17.12
C MET A 175 5.05 -2.37 -17.88
N GLU A 176 6.30 -1.96 -17.81
CA GLU A 176 7.43 -2.74 -18.28
C GLU A 176 7.79 -3.79 -17.22
N GLU A 177 7.97 -5.04 -17.65
CA GLU A 177 8.22 -6.19 -16.76
C GLU A 177 7.24 -6.31 -15.58
N ALA A 178 5.94 -6.18 -15.89
CA ALA A 178 4.88 -6.06 -14.90
C ALA A 178 4.82 -7.19 -13.82
N PRO A 179 5.24 -8.44 -14.09
CA PRO A 179 5.34 -9.48 -13.05
C PRO A 179 6.35 -9.21 -11.93
N THR A 180 7.24 -8.22 -12.05
CA THR A 180 8.23 -7.86 -11.00
C THR A 180 7.61 -7.07 -9.85
N ILE A 181 6.51 -6.35 -10.10
CA ILE A 181 5.82 -5.54 -9.10
C ILE A 181 4.44 -6.14 -8.85
N ARG A 182 4.25 -6.76 -7.69
CA ARG A 182 2.94 -7.27 -7.28
C ARG A 182 1.98 -6.10 -7.04
N LEU A 183 0.91 -6.04 -7.83
CA LEU A 183 -0.19 -5.11 -7.63
C LEU A 183 -1.41 -5.87 -7.09
N LEU A 184 -1.94 -5.39 -5.96
CA LEU A 184 -3.22 -5.83 -5.42
C LEU A 184 -4.31 -5.77 -6.49
N ASN A 185 -5.11 -6.84 -6.60
CA ASN A 185 -6.23 -6.90 -7.53
C ASN A 185 -5.86 -6.55 -9.00
N MET A 186 -4.64 -6.87 -9.46
CA MET A 186 -4.13 -6.48 -10.77
C MET A 186 -5.11 -6.77 -11.92
N HIS A 187 -5.81 -7.92 -11.91
CA HIS A 187 -6.81 -8.28 -12.91
C HIS A 187 -7.93 -7.22 -13.09
N ARG A 188 -8.26 -6.45 -12.05
CA ARG A 188 -9.29 -5.39 -12.11
C ARG A 188 -8.77 -4.08 -12.67
N ILE A 189 -7.47 -3.82 -12.61
CA ILE A 189 -6.87 -2.54 -13.02
C ILE A 189 -7.13 -2.28 -14.51
N PRO A 190 -6.75 -3.18 -15.46
CA PRO A 190 -7.02 -2.96 -16.89
C PRO A 190 -8.52 -2.79 -17.19
N ALA A 191 -9.35 -3.64 -16.58
CA ALA A 191 -10.80 -3.60 -16.79
C ALA A 191 -11.42 -2.27 -16.32
N THR A 192 -10.99 -1.77 -15.16
CA THR A 192 -11.46 -0.49 -14.61
C THR A 192 -10.98 0.67 -15.48
N LEU A 193 -9.67 0.73 -15.75
CA LEU A 193 -9.04 1.82 -16.51
C LEU A 193 -9.60 1.95 -17.93
N ARG A 194 -9.97 0.83 -18.58
CA ARG A 194 -10.64 0.85 -19.89
C ARG A 194 -11.92 1.70 -19.89
N SER A 195 -12.74 1.60 -18.84
CA SER A 195 -13.98 2.40 -18.71
C SER A 195 -13.75 3.91 -18.56
N TYR A 196 -12.52 4.31 -18.18
CA TYR A 196 -12.10 5.71 -18.02
C TYR A 196 -11.24 6.21 -19.20
N ASN A 197 -11.25 5.49 -20.34
CA ASN A 197 -10.45 5.83 -21.52
C ASN A 197 -8.94 5.86 -21.24
N ILE A 198 -8.47 4.90 -20.44
CA ILE A 198 -7.07 4.72 -20.08
C ILE A 198 -6.57 3.39 -20.64
N ALA A 199 -5.60 3.44 -21.56
CA ALA A 199 -4.99 2.25 -22.15
C ALA A 199 -4.01 1.61 -21.16
N THR A 200 -4.13 0.31 -20.90
CA THR A 200 -3.14 -0.43 -20.09
C THR A 200 -2.26 -1.25 -21.02
N ILE A 201 -0.96 -0.95 -21.02
CA ILE A 201 0.07 -1.67 -21.78
C ILE A 201 0.85 -2.50 -20.77
N TYR A 202 0.69 -3.82 -20.85
CA TYR A 202 1.29 -4.78 -19.93
C TYR A 202 2.34 -5.59 -20.66
N VAL A 203 3.62 -5.31 -20.38
CA VAL A 203 4.75 -6.01 -20.99
C VAL A 203 5.23 -7.09 -20.03
N MET A 204 5.30 -8.32 -20.51
CA MET A 204 5.82 -9.47 -19.76
C MET A 204 6.81 -10.23 -20.64
N GLN A 205 7.90 -10.71 -20.05
CA GLN A 205 8.89 -11.53 -20.77
C GLN A 205 8.45 -12.98 -20.89
N ASP A 206 7.87 -13.53 -19.82
CA ASP A 206 7.38 -14.89 -19.76
C ASP A 206 6.09 -14.98 -18.94
N LYS A 207 5.10 -15.71 -19.48
CA LYS A 207 3.86 -16.03 -18.77
C LYS A 207 4.13 -16.84 -17.50
N ILE A 208 5.15 -17.68 -17.46
CA ILE A 208 5.46 -18.50 -16.28
C ILE A 208 5.80 -17.61 -15.07
N GLN A 209 6.52 -16.52 -15.27
CA GLN A 209 6.78 -15.55 -14.19
C GLN A 209 5.47 -14.93 -13.66
N ASN A 210 4.54 -14.61 -14.56
CA ASN A 210 3.22 -14.08 -14.18
C ASN A 210 2.39 -15.11 -13.39
N ASP A 211 2.40 -16.37 -13.81
CA ASP A 211 1.75 -17.49 -13.12
C ASP A 211 2.38 -17.74 -11.74
N MET A 212 3.71 -17.64 -11.61
CA MET A 212 4.40 -17.74 -10.33
C MET A 212 4.06 -16.60 -9.37
N MET A 213 3.85 -15.38 -9.89
CA MET A 213 3.58 -14.21 -9.05
C MET A 213 2.13 -14.14 -8.55
N TYR A 214 1.19 -14.34 -9.48
CA TYR A 214 -0.25 -14.15 -9.21
C TYR A 214 -1.02 -15.46 -9.03
N GLY A 215 -0.41 -16.60 -9.37
CA GLY A 215 -1.10 -17.88 -9.48
C GLY A 215 -1.90 -17.99 -10.78
N GLU A 216 -2.10 -19.23 -11.25
CA GLU A 216 -2.70 -19.48 -12.57
C GLU A 216 -4.06 -18.80 -12.78
N LYS A 217 -4.94 -18.83 -11.77
CA LYS A 217 -6.30 -18.27 -11.90
C LYS A 217 -6.27 -16.76 -12.11
N ALA A 218 -5.49 -16.04 -11.29
CA ALA A 218 -5.40 -14.60 -11.39
C ALA A 218 -4.60 -14.17 -12.63
N SER A 219 -3.55 -14.90 -13.00
CA SER A 219 -2.81 -14.70 -14.25
C SER A 219 -3.72 -14.82 -15.48
N ARG A 220 -4.55 -15.87 -15.57
CA ARG A 220 -5.56 -16.01 -16.64
C ARG A 220 -6.54 -14.83 -16.67
N ALA A 221 -6.98 -14.35 -15.51
CA ALA A 221 -7.88 -13.19 -15.43
C ALA A 221 -7.20 -11.89 -15.90
N ILE A 222 -5.93 -11.67 -15.55
CA ILE A 222 -5.14 -10.51 -16.03
C ILE A 222 -5.06 -10.56 -17.55
N LEU A 223 -4.63 -11.68 -18.13
CA LEU A 223 -4.49 -11.86 -19.58
C LEU A 223 -5.82 -11.71 -20.31
N SER A 224 -6.94 -12.17 -19.72
CA SER A 224 -8.26 -12.02 -20.34
C SER A 224 -8.74 -10.56 -20.41
N ASN A 225 -8.28 -9.71 -19.50
CA ASN A 225 -8.65 -8.28 -19.47
C ASN A 225 -7.70 -7.39 -20.29
N LEU A 226 -6.57 -7.94 -20.71
CA LEU A 226 -5.64 -7.33 -21.65
C LEU A 226 -6.02 -7.83 -23.04
N SER A 227 -6.83 -7.05 -23.76
CA SER A 227 -7.16 -7.36 -25.15
C SER A 227 -5.86 -7.39 -25.98
N TYR A 228 -5.59 -8.49 -26.68
CA TYR A 228 -4.48 -8.61 -27.64
C TYR A 228 -4.74 -7.76 -28.88
#